data_AF-A0A6V7H4Y6-F1
#
_entry.id   AF-A0A6V7H4Y6-F1
#
_cell.length_a   1.000
_cell.length_b   1.000
_cell.length_c   1.000
_cell.angle_alpha   90.00
_cell.angle_beta   90.00
_cell.angle_gamma   90.00
#
_symmetry.space_group_name_H-M   'P 1'
#
loop_
_entity.id
_entity.type
_entity.pdbx_description
1 polymer ?
#
loop_
_entity_poly.entity_id
_entity_poly.type
_entity_poly.pdbx_seq_one_letter_code
_entity_poly.pdbx_strand_id
1 'polypeptide(L)'
;MLVSRGYLFVSMLVVASAAPKRHARSNLPTWYLPCGEEQAEDIEVLSLEEEINGSVQNLTIENLRLQHQLTMNDYLSRDYEYLYEDVRIGVEQYQYIPNWVPGKEDVNKIKKLANTGSQTKDRARELAKGGVVDRREYRIPNEAFAAVRLIASNLPKDMINIYTSLVNSPLRGDKGFTFFLQIVNHFPKLHVDLQKFAVAFEELVNDETIRKKYKALKMTQSYLMMMLCEVESNIMALPSLRIPSRVARRIMKNAEREPEDDTRRLIRDWGVLLKYRDYLHAWRHVFNY
;
A
#
# COMPACT_ATOMS: atom_id res chain seq x y z
N MET A 1 54.50 59.02 -23.23
CA MET A 1 54.49 57.69 -22.59
C MET A 1 53.20 57.55 -21.80
N LEU A 2 52.14 57.06 -22.42
CA LEU A 2 50.80 56.92 -21.84
C LEU A 2 50.27 55.54 -22.25
N VAL A 3 50.74 54.51 -21.57
CA VAL A 3 50.22 53.15 -21.73
C VAL A 3 50.23 52.48 -20.36
N SER A 4 49.17 51.75 -20.07
CA SER A 4 49.06 50.71 -19.03
C SER A 4 48.47 51.13 -17.68
N ARG A 5 47.19 51.52 -17.67
CA ARG A 5 46.30 51.44 -16.50
C ARG A 5 44.88 51.04 -16.93
N GLY A 6 44.76 49.89 -17.60
CA GLY A 6 43.51 49.48 -18.26
C GLY A 6 43.14 48.00 -18.15
N TYR A 7 43.62 47.26 -17.14
CA TYR A 7 43.25 45.84 -16.98
C TYR A 7 43.15 45.44 -15.51
N LEU A 8 42.11 45.91 -14.80
CA LEU A 8 41.74 45.38 -13.48
C LEU A 8 40.22 45.32 -13.24
N PHE A 9 39.41 45.11 -14.29
CA PHE A 9 37.94 45.04 -14.16
C PHE A 9 37.24 43.97 -15.02
N VAL A 10 37.90 42.83 -15.33
CA VAL A 10 37.26 41.74 -16.13
C VAL A 10 37.36 40.36 -15.47
N SER A 11 37.13 40.25 -14.15
CA SER A 11 37.14 38.93 -13.50
C SER A 11 36.06 38.73 -12.44
N MET A 12 34.85 39.27 -12.65
CA MET A 12 33.71 39.08 -11.72
C MET A 12 32.37 38.70 -12.38
N LEU A 13 32.39 38.02 -13.52
CA LEU A 13 31.21 37.37 -14.11
C LEU A 13 31.75 36.06 -14.69
N VAL A 14 31.48 34.86 -14.15
CA VAL A 14 30.18 34.20 -14.09
C VAL A 14 30.29 33.06 -13.05
N VAL A 15 29.61 33.19 -11.91
CA VAL A 15 29.15 32.04 -11.13
C VAL A 15 27.63 32.07 -11.21
N ALA A 16 27.10 31.71 -12.37
CA ALA A 16 25.67 31.50 -12.57
C ALA A 16 25.42 30.00 -12.71
N SER A 17 24.95 29.44 -11.60
CA SER A 17 23.99 28.34 -11.58
C SER A 17 24.42 27.03 -12.25
N ALA A 18 25.31 26.29 -11.59
CA ALA A 18 25.36 24.84 -11.72
C ALA A 18 24.18 24.18 -10.96
N ALA A 19 22.95 24.69 -11.12
CA ALA A 19 21.77 23.97 -10.68
C ALA A 19 21.54 22.82 -11.68
N PRO A 20 21.57 21.55 -11.25
CA PRO A 20 21.33 20.43 -12.14
C PRO A 20 19.98 20.61 -12.83
N LYS A 21 19.98 20.79 -14.15
CA LYS A 21 18.74 20.79 -14.94
C LYS A 21 18.14 19.39 -14.85
N ARG A 22 17.11 19.23 -14.01
CA ARG A 22 16.27 18.02 -14.01
C ARG A 22 15.66 17.89 -15.40
N HIS A 23 15.97 16.80 -16.12
CA HIS A 23 15.37 16.53 -17.42
C HIS A 23 13.83 16.48 -17.32
N ALA A 24 13.14 16.96 -18.36
CA ALA A 24 11.69 16.87 -18.45
C ALA A 24 11.27 15.40 -18.30
N ARG A 25 10.63 15.06 -17.17
CA ARG A 25 10.21 13.70 -16.86
C ARG A 25 9.02 13.34 -17.76
N SER A 26 8.98 12.08 -18.25
CA SER A 26 7.76 11.48 -18.81
C SER A 26 6.61 11.71 -17.83
N ASN A 27 5.38 11.98 -18.27
CA ASN A 27 4.25 12.17 -17.34
C ASN A 27 3.92 10.89 -16.54
N LEU A 28 4.36 9.72 -17.02
CA LEU A 28 4.08 8.45 -16.38
C LEU A 28 5.14 8.14 -15.31
N PRO A 29 4.72 7.81 -14.08
CA PRO A 29 5.60 7.36 -13.03
C PRO A 29 6.19 5.98 -13.34
N THR A 30 7.36 5.67 -12.78
CA THR A 30 8.02 4.36 -12.93
C THR A 30 7.18 3.20 -12.38
N TRP A 31 6.22 3.51 -11.51
CA TRP A 31 5.32 2.55 -10.87
C TRP A 31 3.95 2.44 -11.57
N TYR A 32 3.75 3.06 -12.73
CA TYR A 32 2.47 3.07 -13.46
C TYR A 32 1.99 1.67 -13.86
N LEU A 33 2.92 0.75 -14.14
CA LEU A 33 2.69 -0.67 -14.45
C LEU A 33 3.67 -1.53 -13.65
N PRO A 34 3.39 -1.81 -12.37
CA PRO A 34 4.34 -2.51 -11.52
C PRO A 34 4.55 -3.99 -11.91
N CYS A 35 3.61 -4.58 -12.68
CA CYS A 35 3.66 -5.98 -13.14
C CYS A 35 4.03 -6.16 -14.63
N GLY A 36 4.27 -5.09 -15.40
CA GLY A 36 4.48 -5.16 -16.86
C GLY A 36 3.17 -5.16 -17.69
N GLU A 37 3.29 -5.13 -19.02
CA GLU A 37 2.15 -5.25 -19.94
C GLU A 37 1.70 -6.71 -20.09
N GLU A 38 0.39 -6.93 -20.02
CA GLU A 38 -0.24 -8.22 -20.31
C GLU A 38 -0.07 -8.55 -21.80
N GLN A 39 0.73 -9.56 -22.13
CA GLN A 39 0.40 -10.38 -23.30
C GLN A 39 -0.82 -11.21 -22.89
N ALA A 40 -1.99 -10.77 -23.33
CA ALA A 40 -3.19 -11.58 -23.33
C ALA A 40 -2.99 -12.75 -24.30
N GLU A 41 -2.37 -13.84 -23.82
CA GLU A 41 -2.62 -15.14 -24.40
C GLU A 41 -3.88 -15.69 -23.72
N ASP A 42 -4.91 -15.93 -24.53
CA ASP A 42 -6.17 -16.54 -24.11
C ASP A 42 -5.89 -17.96 -23.56
N ILE A 43 -5.72 -18.07 -22.24
CA ILE A 43 -5.67 -19.37 -21.57
C ILE A 43 -7.11 -19.85 -21.43
N GLU A 44 -7.51 -20.81 -22.26
CA GLU A 44 -8.71 -21.62 -22.08
C GLU A 44 -8.62 -22.38 -20.74
N VAL A 45 -9.26 -21.84 -19.70
CA VAL A 45 -9.36 -22.51 -18.39
C VAL A 45 -10.49 -23.54 -18.45
N LEU A 46 -10.12 -24.81 -18.57
CA LEU A 46 -11.03 -25.94 -18.37
C LEU A 46 -11.52 -26.00 -16.92
N SER A 47 -12.82 -26.25 -16.77
CA SER A 47 -13.58 -26.22 -15.51
C SER A 47 -13.02 -27.19 -14.45
N LEU A 48 -12.46 -26.63 -13.38
CA LEU A 48 -12.23 -27.29 -12.09
C LEU A 48 -12.53 -26.29 -10.95
N GLU A 49 -13.65 -25.58 -11.06
CA GLU A 49 -13.83 -24.27 -10.40
C GLU A 49 -14.27 -24.32 -8.93
N GLU A 50 -14.57 -25.49 -8.35
CA GLU A 50 -15.17 -25.55 -7.01
C GLU A 50 -14.17 -25.84 -5.89
N GLU A 51 -13.13 -26.64 -6.15
CA GLU A 51 -12.05 -26.93 -5.18
C GLU A 51 -10.92 -25.89 -5.22
N ILE A 52 -10.80 -25.21 -6.36
CA ILE A 52 -9.77 -24.18 -6.62
C ILE A 52 -10.11 -22.88 -5.90
N ASN A 53 -11.38 -22.50 -5.73
CA ASN A 53 -11.73 -21.18 -5.18
C ASN A 53 -11.30 -20.98 -3.71
N GLY A 54 -11.42 -22.00 -2.86
CA GLY A 54 -10.93 -21.93 -1.47
C GLY A 54 -9.41 -21.99 -1.35
N SER A 55 -8.76 -22.78 -2.21
CA SER A 55 -7.30 -22.92 -2.26
C SER A 55 -6.63 -21.65 -2.82
N VAL A 56 -7.18 -21.09 -3.90
CA VAL A 56 -6.70 -19.86 -4.55
C VAL A 56 -6.87 -18.65 -3.64
N GLN A 57 -7.99 -18.51 -2.94
CA GLN A 57 -8.18 -17.40 -1.98
C GLN A 57 -7.19 -17.43 -0.81
N ASN A 58 -6.85 -18.62 -0.32
CA ASN A 58 -5.82 -18.76 0.71
C ASN A 58 -4.42 -18.49 0.15
N LEU A 59 -4.15 -18.93 -1.09
CA LEU A 59 -2.89 -18.69 -1.79
C LEU A 59 -2.64 -17.19 -2.04
N THR A 60 -3.68 -16.44 -2.40
CA THR A 60 -3.57 -15.01 -2.74
C THR A 60 -3.19 -14.16 -1.50
N ILE A 61 -3.86 -14.37 -0.37
CA ILE A 61 -3.51 -13.71 0.89
C ILE A 61 -2.15 -14.14 1.42
N GLU A 62 -1.79 -15.42 1.33
CA GLU A 62 -0.49 -15.89 1.80
C GLU A 62 0.66 -15.30 0.98
N ASN A 63 0.53 -15.21 -0.34
CA ASN A 63 1.51 -14.53 -1.20
C ASN A 63 1.66 -13.06 -0.81
N LEU A 64 0.55 -12.36 -0.61
CA LEU A 64 0.56 -10.97 -0.19
C LEU A 64 1.20 -10.79 1.20
N ARG A 65 0.91 -11.70 2.13
CA ARG A 65 1.54 -11.73 3.47
C ARG A 65 3.04 -11.93 3.37
N LEU A 66 3.50 -12.90 2.58
CA LEU A 66 4.92 -13.16 2.37
C LEU A 66 5.63 -11.96 1.74
N GLN A 67 5.02 -11.35 0.73
CA GLN A 67 5.56 -10.15 0.11
C GLN A 67 5.61 -8.97 1.07
N HIS A 68 4.59 -8.80 1.91
CA HIS A 68 4.58 -7.80 2.96
C HIS A 68 5.70 -8.05 3.99
N GLN A 69 5.95 -9.31 4.36
CA GLN A 69 7.06 -9.70 5.24
C GLN A 69 8.42 -9.37 4.65
N LEU A 70 8.65 -9.67 3.37
CA LEU A 70 9.89 -9.32 2.67
C LEU A 70 10.09 -7.81 2.61
N THR A 71 9.04 -7.06 2.26
CA THR A 71 9.04 -5.59 2.18
C THR A 71 9.37 -4.96 3.54
N MET A 72 8.76 -5.48 4.60
CA MET A 72 8.99 -5.01 5.96
C MET A 72 10.40 -5.31 6.46
N ASN A 73 10.88 -6.53 6.24
CA ASN A 73 12.22 -6.95 6.62
C ASN A 73 13.29 -6.14 5.89
N ASP A 74 13.12 -5.89 4.59
CA ASP A 74 14.00 -4.99 3.85
C ASP A 74 14.00 -3.60 4.51
N TYR A 75 12.83 -2.99 4.72
CA TYR A 75 12.75 -1.66 5.32
C TYR A 75 13.48 -1.55 6.67
N LEU A 76 13.24 -2.51 7.57
CA LEU A 76 13.86 -2.52 8.89
C LEU A 76 15.38 -2.74 8.84
N SER A 77 15.90 -3.40 7.80
CA SER A 77 17.34 -3.64 7.64
C SER A 77 18.14 -2.42 7.17
N ARG A 78 17.49 -1.37 6.67
CA ARG A 78 18.16 -0.21 6.03
C ARG A 78 18.71 0.84 7.00
N ASP A 79 18.35 0.74 8.29
CA ASP A 79 18.73 1.67 9.35
C ASP A 79 18.52 3.14 8.94
N TYR A 80 17.28 3.45 8.53
CA TYR A 80 16.92 4.81 8.12
C TYR A 80 17.11 5.84 9.24
N GLU A 81 17.06 5.41 10.50
CA GLU A 81 17.32 6.29 11.65
C GLU A 81 18.75 6.78 11.66
N TYR A 82 19.74 5.90 11.43
CA TYR A 82 21.12 6.30 11.22
C TYR A 82 21.30 7.14 9.93
N LEU A 83 20.65 6.75 8.83
CA LEU A 83 20.79 7.46 7.56
C LEU A 83 20.21 8.89 7.60
N TYR A 84 19.32 9.20 8.53
CA TYR A 84 18.67 10.52 8.66
C TYR A 84 18.87 11.14 10.05
N GLU A 85 19.94 10.78 10.74
CA GLU A 85 20.25 11.26 12.10
C GLU A 85 20.24 12.80 12.19
N ASP A 86 20.71 13.48 11.15
CA ASP A 86 20.78 14.95 11.04
C ASP A 86 19.40 15.64 11.22
N VAL A 87 18.30 14.94 10.90
CA VAL A 87 16.93 15.49 10.96
C VAL A 87 16.35 15.42 12.37
N ARG A 88 16.93 14.58 13.24
CA ARG A 88 16.42 14.35 14.60
C ARG A 88 16.61 15.56 15.52
N ILE A 89 17.56 16.43 15.18
CA ILE A 89 17.94 17.60 15.98
C ILE A 89 17.16 18.82 15.46
N GLY A 90 15.92 19.00 15.93
CA GLY A 90 15.28 20.33 15.88
C GLY A 90 13.99 20.48 15.06
N VAL A 91 13.33 19.38 14.67
CA VAL A 91 12.10 19.46 13.88
C VAL A 91 10.90 19.03 14.73
N GLU A 92 9.98 19.97 14.98
CA GLU A 92 8.66 19.64 15.53
C GLU A 92 7.90 18.73 14.55
N GLN A 93 7.25 17.68 15.06
CA GLN A 93 6.71 16.50 14.34
C GLN A 93 5.69 16.77 13.20
N TYR A 94 5.47 18.02 12.79
CA TYR A 94 4.40 18.43 11.86
C TYR A 94 4.80 19.39 10.76
N GLN A 95 6.00 19.98 10.79
CA GLN A 95 6.42 20.91 9.75
C GLN A 95 6.85 20.11 8.50
N TYR A 96 6.29 20.40 7.33
CA TYR A 96 6.70 19.85 6.03
C TYR A 96 6.52 18.34 5.78
N ILE A 97 5.80 17.61 6.64
CA ILE A 97 5.45 16.21 6.37
C ILE A 97 4.24 16.15 5.42
N PRO A 98 4.36 15.52 4.23
CA PRO A 98 3.28 15.51 3.24
C PRO A 98 1.99 14.91 3.79
N ASN A 99 0.86 15.61 3.65
CA ASN A 99 -0.44 15.14 4.15
C ASN A 99 -1.16 14.17 3.21
N TRP A 100 -0.72 14.09 1.95
CA TRP A 100 -1.32 13.24 0.93
C TRP A 100 -0.84 11.79 1.01
N VAL A 101 0.30 11.54 1.65
CA VAL A 101 0.81 10.21 2.02
C VAL A 101 0.06 9.70 3.26
N PRO A 102 -0.32 8.40 3.31
CA PRO A 102 -1.05 7.82 4.42
C PRO A 102 -0.49 8.20 5.79
N GLY A 103 -1.37 8.67 6.67
CA GLY A 103 -0.99 9.23 7.96
C GLY A 103 -1.51 8.40 9.13
N LYS A 104 -1.45 9.02 10.33
CA LYS A 104 -1.94 8.43 11.58
C LYS A 104 -3.40 7.97 11.48
N GLU A 105 -4.24 8.71 10.77
CA GLU A 105 -5.65 8.36 10.59
C GLU A 105 -5.84 7.09 9.76
N ASP A 106 -5.13 6.95 8.64
CA ASP A 106 -5.16 5.73 7.81
C ASP A 106 -4.64 4.53 8.59
N VAL A 107 -3.53 4.70 9.31
CA VAL A 107 -2.96 3.68 10.20
C VAL A 107 -3.96 3.24 11.28
N ASN A 108 -4.68 4.18 11.89
CA ASN A 108 -5.68 3.87 12.90
C ASN A 108 -6.87 3.09 12.31
N LYS A 109 -7.28 3.39 11.07
CA LYS A 109 -8.31 2.61 10.37
C LYS A 109 -7.85 1.17 10.16
N ILE A 110 -6.61 0.96 9.70
CA ILE A 110 -6.03 -0.38 9.49
C ILE A 110 -5.93 -1.15 10.82
N LYS A 111 -5.46 -0.52 11.89
CA LYS A 111 -5.40 -1.14 13.24
C LYS A 111 -6.78 -1.58 13.73
N LYS A 112 -7.84 -0.81 13.44
CA LYS A 112 -9.21 -1.21 13.77
C LYS A 112 -9.62 -2.49 13.02
N LEU A 113 -9.18 -2.68 11.77
CA LEU A 113 -9.46 -3.92 11.01
C LEU A 113 -8.86 -5.15 11.70
N ALA A 114 -7.60 -5.06 12.14
CA ALA A 114 -6.95 -6.14 12.88
C ALA A 114 -7.69 -6.46 14.19
N ASN A 115 -8.12 -5.42 14.92
CA ASN A 115 -8.82 -5.58 16.19
C ASN A 115 -10.23 -6.19 16.04
N THR A 116 -10.97 -5.88 14.97
CA THR A 116 -12.26 -6.51 14.66
C THR A 116 -12.11 -8.02 14.48
N GLY A 117 -11.00 -8.47 13.88
CA GLY A 117 -10.65 -9.90 13.80
C GLY A 117 -10.38 -10.55 15.16
N SER A 118 -9.71 -9.85 16.07
CA SER A 118 -9.39 -10.36 17.42
C SER A 118 -10.61 -10.42 18.35
N GLN A 119 -11.42 -9.37 18.40
CA GLN A 119 -12.63 -9.33 19.25
C GLN A 119 -13.62 -10.45 18.90
N THR A 120 -13.68 -10.81 17.61
CA THR A 120 -14.49 -11.94 17.13
C THR A 120 -13.95 -13.29 17.62
N LYS A 121 -12.63 -13.42 17.81
CA LYS A 121 -11.98 -14.62 18.39
C LYS A 121 -12.16 -14.71 19.90
N ASP A 122 -12.03 -13.62 20.64
CA ASP A 122 -12.13 -13.61 22.11
C ASP A 122 -13.56 -13.87 22.58
N ARG A 123 -14.56 -13.23 21.94
CA ARG A 123 -15.99 -13.46 22.22
C ARG A 123 -16.43 -14.89 21.87
N ALA A 124 -15.83 -15.51 20.85
CA ALA A 124 -16.03 -16.92 20.54
C ALA A 124 -15.49 -17.86 21.61
N ARG A 125 -14.34 -17.50 22.19
CA ARG A 125 -13.64 -18.27 23.22
C ARG A 125 -14.34 -18.16 24.58
N GLU A 126 -14.97 -17.03 24.87
CA GLU A 126 -15.85 -16.87 26.03
C GLU A 126 -17.15 -17.68 25.88
N LEU A 127 -17.78 -17.66 24.70
CA LEU A 127 -18.97 -18.48 24.41
C LEU A 127 -18.70 -20.00 24.47
N ALA A 128 -17.47 -20.43 24.16
CA ALA A 128 -17.07 -21.84 24.28
C ALA A 128 -16.70 -22.26 25.72
N LYS A 129 -16.50 -21.30 26.64
CA LYS A 129 -16.17 -21.55 28.05
C LYS A 129 -17.39 -21.56 28.97
N GLY A 130 -18.53 -21.04 28.52
CA GLY A 130 -19.83 -21.18 29.19
C GLY A 130 -20.50 -22.49 28.78
N GLY A 131 -20.54 -23.47 29.70
CA GLY A 131 -21.18 -24.77 29.47
C GLY A 131 -22.68 -24.66 29.16
N VAL A 132 -23.13 -25.57 28.30
CA VAL A 132 -24.52 -25.87 27.91
C VAL A 132 -25.30 -24.67 27.34
N VAL A 133 -25.10 -24.39 26.05
CA VAL A 133 -26.06 -23.61 25.27
C VAL A 133 -27.18 -24.55 24.81
N ASP A 134 -28.38 -24.36 25.35
CA ASP A 134 -29.62 -24.95 24.84
C ASP A 134 -29.74 -24.64 23.34
N ARG A 135 -30.00 -25.67 22.55
CA ARG A 135 -29.99 -25.63 21.08
C ARG A 135 -31.28 -24.99 20.52
N ARG A 136 -31.74 -23.92 21.18
CA ARG A 136 -32.94 -23.14 20.83
C ARG A 136 -32.70 -21.66 21.15
N GLU A 137 -31.94 -20.96 20.33
CA GLU A 137 -32.14 -19.55 19.94
C GLU A 137 -30.90 -19.01 19.23
N TYR A 138 -30.82 -19.25 17.92
CA TYR A 138 -30.37 -18.25 16.95
C TYR A 138 -31.08 -18.59 15.65
N ARG A 139 -32.41 -18.38 15.66
CA ARG A 139 -33.18 -18.35 14.42
C ARG A 139 -32.93 -16.95 13.84
N ILE A 140 -31.99 -16.87 12.90
CA ILE A 140 -31.82 -15.68 12.06
C ILE A 140 -33.22 -15.31 11.54
N PRO A 141 -33.66 -14.04 11.64
CA PRO A 141 -34.99 -13.65 11.18
C PRO A 141 -35.13 -14.06 9.71
N ASN A 142 -36.23 -14.73 9.36
CA ASN A 142 -36.52 -15.15 7.98
C ASN A 142 -36.43 -13.98 6.98
N GLU A 143 -36.53 -12.74 7.46
CA GLU A 143 -36.36 -11.50 6.71
C GLU A 143 -34.94 -11.28 6.18
N ALA A 144 -33.90 -11.70 6.91
CA ALA A 144 -32.51 -11.60 6.44
C ALA A 144 -32.23 -12.60 5.32
N PHE A 145 -32.78 -13.82 5.41
CA PHE A 145 -32.75 -14.80 4.33
C PHE A 145 -33.61 -14.38 3.14
N ALA A 146 -34.74 -13.70 3.38
CA ALA A 146 -35.57 -13.14 2.33
C ALA A 146 -34.84 -12.03 1.57
N ALA A 147 -34.15 -11.12 2.26
CA ALA A 147 -33.36 -10.05 1.66
C ALA A 147 -32.19 -10.59 0.82
N VAL A 148 -31.47 -11.61 1.33
CA VAL A 148 -30.39 -12.29 0.59
C VAL A 148 -30.93 -13.05 -0.61
N ARG A 149 -32.10 -13.71 -0.51
CA ARG A 149 -32.78 -14.35 -1.66
C ARG A 149 -33.23 -13.33 -2.72
N LEU A 150 -33.68 -12.15 -2.31
CA LEU A 150 -34.16 -11.09 -3.21
C LEU A 150 -33.00 -10.43 -3.97
N ILE A 151 -31.81 -10.38 -3.36
CA ILE A 151 -30.57 -9.96 -4.02
C ILE A 151 -30.10 -11.05 -5.00
N ALA A 152 -30.19 -12.33 -4.60
CA ALA A 152 -29.81 -13.47 -5.44
C ALA A 152 -30.70 -13.66 -6.68
N SER A 153 -32.00 -13.31 -6.61
CA SER A 153 -32.94 -13.46 -7.73
C SER A 153 -32.77 -12.42 -8.84
N ASN A 154 -31.97 -11.37 -8.62
CA ASN A 154 -31.70 -10.31 -9.61
C ASN A 154 -30.32 -10.44 -10.29
N LEU A 155 -29.58 -11.50 -9.98
CA LEU A 155 -28.27 -11.77 -10.57
C LEU A 155 -28.41 -12.62 -11.86
N PRO A 156 -27.56 -12.39 -12.87
CA PRO A 156 -27.50 -13.24 -14.08
C PRO A 156 -27.30 -14.71 -13.71
N LYS A 157 -27.90 -15.63 -14.48
CA LYS A 157 -27.93 -17.08 -14.16
C LYS A 157 -26.54 -17.69 -13.92
N ASP A 158 -25.53 -17.11 -14.55
CA ASP A 158 -24.13 -17.52 -14.51
C ASP A 158 -23.46 -17.18 -13.15
N MET A 159 -24.01 -16.21 -12.41
CA MET A 159 -23.57 -15.79 -11.06
C MET A 159 -24.28 -16.55 -9.94
N ILE A 160 -25.40 -17.23 -10.23
CA ILE A 160 -26.19 -17.96 -9.24
C ILE A 160 -25.42 -19.19 -8.73
N ASN A 161 -24.64 -19.86 -9.58
CA ASN A 161 -23.85 -21.03 -9.19
C ASN A 161 -22.69 -20.66 -8.26
N ILE A 162 -22.04 -19.52 -8.50
CA ILE A 162 -20.96 -19.00 -7.64
C ILE A 162 -21.49 -18.65 -6.24
N TYR A 163 -22.66 -18.01 -6.17
CA TYR A 163 -23.29 -17.66 -4.89
C TYR A 163 -23.81 -18.89 -4.13
N THR A 164 -24.34 -19.88 -4.84
CA THR A 164 -24.86 -21.12 -4.24
C THR A 164 -23.74 -22.03 -3.74
N SER A 165 -22.58 -22.02 -4.40
CA SER A 165 -21.37 -22.71 -3.95
C SER A 165 -20.72 -22.03 -2.72
N LEU A 166 -20.75 -20.69 -2.68
CA LEU A 166 -20.28 -19.89 -1.52
C LEU A 166 -21.10 -20.10 -0.24
N VAL A 167 -22.41 -20.31 -0.37
CA VAL A 167 -23.31 -20.53 0.78
C VAL A 167 -23.30 -21.99 1.27
N ASN A 168 -22.99 -22.94 0.38
CA ASN A 168 -23.00 -24.38 0.69
C ASN A 168 -21.61 -24.99 0.92
N SER A 169 -20.53 -24.21 0.80
CA SER A 169 -19.17 -24.67 1.07
C SER A 169 -19.01 -25.08 2.55
N PRO A 170 -18.53 -26.30 2.84
CA PRO A 170 -18.36 -26.82 4.19
C PRO A 170 -17.11 -26.27 4.89
N LEU A 171 -16.74 -25.00 4.61
CA LEU A 171 -15.76 -24.28 5.43
C LEU A 171 -16.40 -23.94 6.77
N ARG A 172 -16.29 -24.93 7.64
CA ARG A 172 -16.55 -24.94 9.07
C ARG A 172 -15.92 -23.69 9.74
N GLY A 173 -16.71 -22.63 9.80
CA GLY A 173 -16.47 -21.43 10.59
C GLY A 173 -16.76 -20.13 9.84
N ASP A 174 -18.00 -19.65 9.91
CA ASP A 174 -18.51 -18.32 9.48
C ASP A 174 -17.56 -17.12 9.74
N LYS A 175 -16.61 -17.26 10.66
CA LYS A 175 -15.70 -16.22 11.15
C LYS A 175 -14.46 -16.03 10.27
N GLY A 176 -13.98 -17.08 9.61
CA GLY A 176 -12.80 -16.99 8.75
C GLY A 176 -13.12 -16.28 7.43
N PHE A 177 -14.25 -16.64 6.83
CA PHE A 177 -14.73 -16.07 5.57
C PHE A 177 -15.13 -14.58 5.73
N THR A 178 -15.80 -14.21 6.83
CA THR A 178 -16.15 -12.81 7.11
C THR A 178 -14.92 -11.93 7.33
N PHE A 179 -13.89 -12.44 8.02
CA PHE A 179 -12.62 -11.71 8.21
C PHE A 179 -11.83 -11.58 6.89
N PHE A 180 -11.79 -12.64 6.08
CA PHE A 180 -11.21 -12.62 4.73
C PHE A 180 -11.84 -11.52 3.87
N LEU A 181 -13.18 -11.49 3.79
CA LEU A 181 -13.92 -10.46 3.05
C LEU A 181 -13.62 -9.05 3.58
N GLN A 182 -13.49 -8.87 4.90
CA GLN A 182 -13.10 -7.59 5.48
C GLN A 182 -11.72 -7.14 5.01
N ILE A 183 -10.73 -8.03 4.94
CA ILE A 183 -9.38 -7.69 4.45
C ILE A 183 -9.41 -7.36 2.96
N VAL A 184 -10.03 -8.23 2.16
CA VAL A 184 -10.10 -8.09 0.69
C VAL A 184 -10.72 -6.75 0.28
N ASN A 185 -11.78 -6.32 0.96
CA ASN A 185 -12.41 -5.02 0.69
C ASN A 185 -11.48 -3.81 0.91
N HIS A 186 -10.33 -4.00 1.57
CA HIS A 186 -9.31 -2.97 1.76
C HIS A 186 -8.15 -3.04 0.76
N PHE A 187 -8.07 -4.04 -0.12
CA PHE A 187 -7.02 -4.11 -1.15
C PHE A 187 -7.01 -2.90 -2.07
N PRO A 188 -8.14 -2.37 -2.56
CA PRO A 188 -8.15 -1.14 -3.35
C PRO A 188 -7.55 0.06 -2.58
N LYS A 189 -7.79 0.15 -1.27
CA LYS A 189 -7.21 1.20 -0.42
C LYS A 189 -5.71 0.99 -0.22
N LEU A 190 -5.28 -0.24 0.06
CA LEU A 190 -3.87 -0.62 0.15
C LEU A 190 -3.11 -0.25 -1.13
N HIS A 191 -3.67 -0.58 -2.29
CA HIS A 191 -3.13 -0.26 -3.61
C HIS A 191 -2.87 1.25 -3.78
N VAL A 192 -3.91 2.07 -3.60
CA VAL A 192 -3.80 3.54 -3.75
C VAL A 192 -2.78 4.13 -2.77
N ASP A 193 -2.76 3.63 -1.53
CA ASP A 193 -1.85 4.10 -0.50
C ASP A 193 -0.39 3.73 -0.80
N LEU A 194 -0.12 2.53 -1.30
CA LEU A 194 1.22 2.14 -1.77
C LEU A 194 1.64 2.96 -3.00
N GLN A 195 0.73 3.31 -3.92
CA GLN A 195 1.06 4.19 -5.04
C GLN A 195 1.45 5.61 -4.58
N LYS A 196 0.80 6.12 -3.53
CA LYS A 196 1.20 7.40 -2.91
C LYS A 196 2.62 7.30 -2.35
N PHE A 197 2.94 6.23 -1.63
CA PHE A 197 4.32 6.00 -1.21
C PHE A 197 5.27 5.89 -2.41
N ALA A 198 4.85 5.28 -3.51
CA ALA A 198 5.68 5.15 -4.70
C ALA A 198 6.02 6.51 -5.34
N VAL A 199 5.06 7.44 -5.38
CA VAL A 199 5.31 8.83 -5.77
C VAL A 199 6.33 9.49 -4.84
N ALA A 200 6.20 9.28 -3.53
CA ALA A 200 7.12 9.86 -2.56
C ALA A 200 8.53 9.29 -2.71
N PHE A 201 8.69 7.97 -2.75
CA PHE A 201 9.98 7.29 -2.92
C PHE A 201 10.64 7.60 -4.26
N GLU A 202 9.87 7.83 -5.32
CA GLU A 202 10.40 8.34 -6.58
C GLU A 202 11.10 9.69 -6.38
N GLU A 203 10.51 10.62 -5.64
CA GLU A 203 11.15 11.91 -5.37
C GLU A 203 12.35 11.78 -4.42
N LEU A 204 12.22 11.01 -3.33
CA LEU A 204 13.32 10.75 -2.38
C LEU A 204 14.56 10.19 -3.09
N VAL A 205 14.39 9.21 -3.99
CA VAL A 205 15.50 8.62 -4.75
C VAL A 205 16.13 9.65 -5.70
N ASN A 206 15.32 10.49 -6.34
CA ASN A 206 15.80 11.49 -7.30
C ASN A 206 16.54 12.65 -6.62
N ASP A 207 16.18 12.96 -5.38
CA ASP A 207 16.77 14.04 -4.60
C ASP A 207 18.06 13.63 -3.90
N GLU A 208 18.32 12.33 -3.77
CA GLU A 208 19.42 11.83 -2.98
C GLU A 208 20.75 11.79 -3.74
N THR A 209 21.73 12.52 -3.22
CA THR A 209 23.09 12.58 -3.77
C THR A 209 24.06 11.65 -3.04
N ILE A 210 23.75 11.26 -1.80
CA ILE A 210 24.57 10.39 -0.97
C ILE A 210 24.33 8.94 -1.39
N ARG A 211 25.36 8.32 -1.98
CA ARG A 211 25.31 6.96 -2.54
C ARG A 211 24.71 5.90 -1.60
N LYS A 212 25.01 5.96 -0.29
CA LYS A 212 24.49 5.00 0.69
C LYS A 212 22.96 5.14 0.87
N LYS A 213 22.47 6.38 1.04
CA LYS A 213 21.05 6.69 1.16
C LYS A 213 20.31 6.36 -0.14
N TYR A 214 20.89 6.76 -1.28
CA TYR A 214 20.34 6.45 -2.60
C TYR A 214 20.14 4.94 -2.78
N LYS A 215 21.16 4.12 -2.45
CA LYS A 215 21.06 2.66 -2.57
C LYS A 215 20.00 2.06 -1.64
N ALA A 216 19.85 2.59 -0.42
CA ALA A 216 18.80 2.17 0.50
C ALA A 216 17.41 2.50 -0.05
N LEU A 217 17.18 3.76 -0.42
CA LEU A 217 15.93 4.25 -0.98
C LEU A 217 15.54 3.50 -2.26
N LYS A 218 16.51 3.26 -3.15
CA LYS A 218 16.27 2.56 -4.42
C LYS A 218 15.82 1.12 -4.19
N MET A 219 16.40 0.44 -3.21
CA MET A 219 15.99 -0.92 -2.86
C MET A 219 14.60 -0.95 -2.23
N THR A 220 14.31 -0.04 -1.29
CA THR A 220 12.97 0.06 -0.72
C THR A 220 11.93 0.41 -1.79
N GLN A 221 12.26 1.25 -2.77
CA GLN A 221 11.42 1.48 -3.95
C GLN A 221 11.15 0.18 -4.72
N SER A 222 12.15 -0.68 -4.93
CA SER A 222 11.95 -1.98 -5.59
C SER A 222 11.02 -2.91 -4.80
N TYR A 223 11.18 -3.02 -3.47
CA TYR A 223 10.28 -3.81 -2.64
C TYR A 223 8.84 -3.27 -2.62
N LEU A 224 8.70 -1.94 -2.59
CA LEU A 224 7.40 -1.29 -2.73
C LEU A 224 6.74 -1.61 -4.08
N MET A 225 7.51 -1.71 -5.16
CA MET A 225 6.98 -2.11 -6.48
C MET A 225 6.50 -3.55 -6.50
N MET A 226 7.30 -4.47 -5.96
CA MET A 226 6.90 -5.87 -5.85
C MET A 226 5.63 -6.01 -4.98
N MET A 227 5.54 -5.28 -3.87
CA MET A 227 4.34 -5.24 -3.04
C MET A 227 3.11 -4.70 -3.80
N LEU A 228 3.28 -3.62 -4.57
CA LEU A 228 2.21 -3.08 -5.41
C LEU A 228 1.74 -4.09 -6.46
N CYS A 229 2.68 -4.80 -7.09
CA CYS A 229 2.34 -5.81 -8.07
C CYS A 229 1.53 -6.94 -7.45
N GLU A 230 1.96 -7.48 -6.30
CA GLU A 230 1.21 -8.52 -5.60
C GLU A 230 -0.21 -8.07 -5.21
N VAL A 231 -0.37 -6.82 -4.76
CA VAL A 231 -1.70 -6.26 -4.47
C VAL A 231 -2.56 -6.18 -5.73
N GLU A 232 -2.00 -5.78 -6.87
CA GLU A 232 -2.73 -5.70 -8.13
C GLU A 232 -3.17 -7.08 -8.63
N SER A 233 -2.26 -8.06 -8.64
CA SER A 233 -2.58 -9.44 -8.98
C SER A 233 -3.69 -10.01 -8.09
N ASN A 234 -3.64 -9.70 -6.78
CA ASN A 234 -4.69 -10.07 -5.84
C ASN A 234 -6.05 -9.40 -6.15
N ILE A 235 -6.06 -8.12 -6.52
CA ILE A 235 -7.29 -7.42 -6.91
C ILE A 235 -7.86 -8.02 -8.20
N MET A 236 -7.01 -8.33 -9.18
CA MET A 236 -7.43 -8.90 -10.47
C MET A 236 -7.99 -10.31 -10.34
N ALA A 237 -7.42 -11.13 -9.46
CA ALA A 237 -7.90 -12.47 -9.18
C ALA A 237 -9.28 -12.49 -8.49
N LEU A 238 -9.78 -11.34 -8.01
CA LEU A 238 -11.02 -11.23 -7.26
C LEU A 238 -12.08 -10.49 -8.09
N PRO A 239 -13.11 -11.19 -8.61
CA PRO A 239 -14.06 -10.63 -9.58
C PRO A 239 -14.94 -9.50 -9.01
N SER A 240 -15.04 -9.39 -7.68
CA SER A 240 -15.80 -8.32 -7.01
C SER A 240 -15.03 -7.00 -6.89
N LEU A 241 -13.73 -7.00 -7.17
CA LEU A 241 -12.87 -5.82 -7.05
C LEU A 241 -12.48 -5.27 -8.43
N ARG A 242 -12.12 -4.00 -8.44
CA ARG A 242 -11.55 -3.32 -9.62
C ARG A 242 -10.29 -2.61 -9.19
N ILE A 243 -9.28 -2.60 -10.07
CA ILE A 243 -8.06 -1.83 -9.86
C ILE A 243 -8.43 -0.34 -9.80
N PRO A 244 -8.08 0.38 -8.73
CA PRO A 244 -8.27 1.82 -8.63
C PRO A 244 -7.53 2.60 -9.72
N SER A 245 -7.99 3.82 -9.98
CA SER A 245 -7.28 4.77 -10.84
C SER A 245 -5.87 5.06 -10.29
N ARG A 246 -4.88 5.09 -11.19
CA ARG A 246 -3.46 5.33 -10.86
C ARG A 246 -3.25 6.73 -10.24
N VAL A 247 -2.43 6.82 -9.19
CA VAL A 247 -2.14 8.08 -8.46
C VAL A 247 -1.12 8.96 -9.19
N ALA A 248 -1.55 9.85 -10.08
CA ALA A 248 -0.61 10.71 -10.83
C ALA A 248 0.39 11.48 -9.92
N ARG A 249 1.63 11.70 -10.42
CA ARG A 249 2.68 12.45 -9.70
C ARG A 249 2.21 13.78 -9.13
N ARG A 250 1.27 14.46 -9.81
CA ARG A 250 0.66 15.75 -9.43
C ARG A 250 0.05 15.80 -8.03
N ILE A 251 -0.11 14.65 -7.35
CA ILE A 251 -0.49 14.62 -5.95
C ILE A 251 0.54 15.33 -5.05
N MET A 252 1.82 15.26 -5.41
CA MET A 252 2.90 16.01 -4.76
C MET A 252 3.00 17.41 -5.37
N LYS A 253 2.91 18.44 -4.54
CA LYS A 253 2.94 19.83 -5.00
C LYS A 253 4.35 20.24 -5.41
N ASN A 254 4.47 21.24 -6.29
CA ASN A 254 5.79 21.73 -6.74
C ASN A 254 6.66 22.20 -5.57
N ALA A 255 6.10 22.91 -4.59
CA ALA A 255 6.82 23.33 -3.39
C ALA A 255 7.35 22.16 -2.53
N GLU A 256 6.72 20.98 -2.63
CA GLU A 256 7.21 19.78 -1.96
C GLU A 256 8.29 19.07 -2.79
N ARG A 257 8.22 19.12 -4.13
CA ARG A 257 9.23 18.52 -5.05
C ARG A 257 10.52 19.34 -5.13
N GLU A 258 10.38 20.65 -5.06
CA GLU A 258 11.47 21.62 -5.15
C GLU A 258 11.42 22.47 -3.88
N PRO A 259 11.83 21.90 -2.73
CA PRO A 259 11.88 22.64 -1.47
C PRO A 259 12.90 23.78 -1.56
N GLU A 260 12.61 24.88 -0.86
CA GLU A 260 13.48 26.08 -0.83
C GLU A 260 14.87 25.80 -0.26
N ASP A 261 14.97 24.84 0.65
CA ASP A 261 16.20 24.50 1.36
C ASP A 261 16.29 22.99 1.64
N ASP A 262 17.52 22.53 1.91
CA ASP A 262 17.82 21.13 2.21
C ASP A 262 17.17 20.65 3.53
N THR A 263 16.95 21.55 4.49
CA THR A 263 16.32 21.19 5.75
C THR A 263 14.88 20.72 5.52
N ARG A 264 14.07 21.46 4.74
CA ARG A 264 12.71 21.07 4.37
C ARG A 264 12.69 19.78 3.57
N ARG A 265 13.66 19.59 2.66
CA ARG A 265 13.83 18.35 1.90
C ARG A 265 14.02 17.15 2.83
N LEU A 266 14.97 17.25 3.76
CA LEU A 266 15.29 16.20 4.71
C LEU A 266 14.13 15.90 5.67
N ILE A 267 13.42 16.92 6.13
CA ILE A 267 12.22 16.77 6.97
C ILE A 267 11.11 16.01 6.23
N ARG A 268 10.82 16.42 5.00
CA ARG A 268 9.85 15.76 4.13
C ARG A 268 10.20 14.28 3.96
N ASP A 269 11.46 14.00 3.62
CA ASP A 269 11.95 12.64 3.35
C ASP A 269 11.86 11.76 4.58
N TRP A 270 12.30 12.27 5.73
CA TRP A 270 12.18 11.59 7.01
C TRP A 270 10.72 11.32 7.38
N GLY A 271 9.84 12.31 7.19
CA GLY A 271 8.40 12.17 7.44
C GLY A 271 7.75 11.10 6.56
N VAL A 272 8.15 10.98 5.29
CA VAL A 272 7.69 9.92 4.38
C VAL A 272 8.15 8.55 4.88
N LEU A 273 9.42 8.41 5.26
CA LEU A 273 9.98 7.15 5.77
C LEU A 273 9.26 6.69 7.04
N LEU A 274 9.07 7.60 8.01
CA LEU A 274 8.33 7.30 9.25
C LEU A 274 6.89 6.85 8.96
N LYS A 275 6.17 7.56 8.10
CA LYS A 275 4.81 7.19 7.69
C LYS A 275 4.77 5.82 7.01
N TYR A 276 5.73 5.53 6.16
CA TYR A 276 5.81 4.24 5.47
C TYR A 276 6.04 3.09 6.45
N ARG A 277 6.98 3.26 7.38
CA ARG A 277 7.23 2.30 8.47
C ARG A 277 5.97 2.02 9.27
N ASP A 278 5.30 3.07 9.75
CA ASP A 278 4.11 2.95 10.59
C ASP A 278 2.95 2.30 9.83
N TYR A 279 2.85 2.58 8.52
CA TYR A 279 1.88 1.96 7.62
C TYR A 279 2.14 0.45 7.43
N LEU A 280 3.37 0.04 7.16
CA LEU A 280 3.74 -1.37 7.07
C LEU A 280 3.49 -2.11 8.40
N HIS A 281 3.83 -1.50 9.54
CA HIS A 281 3.50 -2.09 10.84
C HIS A 281 1.99 -2.28 11.04
N ALA A 282 1.17 -1.34 10.58
CA ALA A 282 -0.29 -1.46 10.69
C ALA A 282 -0.80 -2.68 9.91
N TRP A 283 -0.30 -2.89 8.69
CA TRP A 283 -0.67 -4.03 7.84
C TRP A 283 -0.11 -5.36 8.34
N ARG A 284 1.06 -5.34 8.99
CA ARG A 284 1.59 -6.52 9.69
C ARG A 284 0.58 -7.10 10.68
N HIS A 285 -0.12 -6.25 11.44
CA HIS A 285 -1.16 -6.70 12.37
C HIS A 285 -2.38 -7.30 11.67
N VAL A 286 -2.71 -6.83 10.47
CA VAL A 286 -3.81 -7.40 9.67
C VAL A 286 -3.44 -8.79 9.15
N PHE A 287 -2.21 -8.95 8.66
CA PHE A 287 -1.71 -10.24 8.18
C PHE A 287 -1.26 -11.21 9.29
N ASN A 288 -1.15 -10.72 10.54
CA ASN A 288 -0.92 -11.48 11.76
C ASN A 288 0.33 -12.39 11.75
N TYR A 289 1.50 -11.78 11.63
CA TYR A 289 2.82 -12.42 11.82
C TYR A 289 3.80 -11.45 12.50
#